data_AF-A0AAP7N6U8-F1
#
_entry.id   AF-A0AAP7N6U8-F1
#
_cell.length_a   1.000
_cell.length_b   1.000
_cell.length_c   1.000
_cell.angle_alpha   90.00
_cell.angle_beta   90.00
_cell.angle_gamma   90.00
#
_symmetry.space_group_name_H-M   'P 1'
#
loop_
_entity.id
_entity.type
_entity.pdbx_description
1 polymer ?
#
loop_
_entity_poly.entity_id
_entity_poly.type
_entity_poly.pdbx_seq_one_letter_code
_entity_poly.pdbx_strand_id
1 'polypeptide(L)'
;MANDLPLQGKTVLVTRNKRQAAPFRKKVEALGGTAVSASLIAFQEALPGECADSLREDLSEPGWLVFTSVNGVQFFFSYLDEHGLELSGRKKIAAVGEKTARALKERGAGTDAMPDEYVAECLADTLKRHAAAAEPISVIKGNLSRDVIKAELEPLGYQIREWVLYNTIQDEKGMDELRQAASRSHFDFITFTSSSAVHTFMHAVGDGKKALENSGASCISIGPLTEKALLEYGISSHVPDTYTIEGMLDVMCSMSGKDR
;
A
#
# COMPACT_ATOMS: atom_id res chain seq x y z
N MET A 1 -26.33 32.17 -5.97
CA MET A 1 -26.74 30.90 -5.33
C MET A 1 -25.47 30.20 -4.95
N ALA A 2 -25.20 30.00 -3.64
CA ALA A 2 -23.97 29.37 -3.21
C ALA A 2 -23.98 27.92 -3.72
N ASN A 3 -22.94 27.53 -4.45
CA ASN A 3 -22.82 26.20 -5.01
C ASN A 3 -22.40 25.28 -3.85
N ASP A 4 -23.36 24.86 -3.03
CA ASP A 4 -23.08 24.08 -1.84
C ASP A 4 -22.46 22.74 -2.23
N LEU A 5 -21.18 22.58 -1.93
CA LEU A 5 -20.44 21.38 -2.29
C LEU A 5 -21.01 20.16 -1.53
N PRO A 6 -20.97 18.95 -2.12
CA PRO A 6 -21.68 17.79 -1.56
C PRO A 6 -21.22 17.35 -0.16
N LEU A 7 -19.95 17.57 0.19
CA LEU A 7 -19.39 17.24 1.51
C LEU A 7 -19.15 18.48 2.38
N GLN A 8 -19.79 19.61 2.05
CA GLN A 8 -19.59 20.85 2.80
C GLN A 8 -19.93 20.67 4.28
N GLY A 9 -18.96 21.01 5.15
CA GLY A 9 -19.08 20.87 6.60
C GLY A 9 -18.90 19.45 7.14
N LYS A 10 -18.69 18.45 6.26
CA LYS A 10 -18.49 17.05 6.64
C LYS A 10 -17.03 16.77 6.95
N THR A 11 -16.77 15.99 7.99
CA THR A 11 -15.42 15.53 8.35
C THR A 11 -15.27 14.04 8.04
N VAL A 12 -14.28 13.70 7.21
CA VAL A 12 -14.02 12.34 6.73
C VAL A 12 -12.68 11.84 7.28
N LEU A 13 -12.70 10.71 7.97
CA LEU A 13 -11.49 9.99 8.35
C LEU A 13 -11.04 9.05 7.22
N VAL A 14 -9.81 9.23 6.78
CA VAL A 14 -9.15 8.42 5.76
C VAL A 14 -8.13 7.49 6.41
N THR A 15 -8.45 6.19 6.52
CA THR A 15 -7.61 5.17 7.19
C THR A 15 -6.52 4.57 6.28
N ARG A 16 -6.01 5.37 5.34
CA ARG A 16 -5.00 4.96 4.37
C ARG A 16 -3.63 5.51 4.76
N ASN A 17 -2.56 4.86 4.29
CA ASN A 17 -1.21 5.34 4.57
C ASN A 17 -0.98 6.79 4.11
N LYS A 18 -0.14 7.56 4.82
CA LYS A 18 -0.01 9.02 4.58
C LYS A 18 0.30 9.37 3.13
N ARG A 19 1.18 8.60 2.46
CA ARG A 19 1.57 8.83 1.06
C ARG A 19 0.44 8.52 0.06
N GLN A 20 -0.38 7.50 0.30
CA GLN A 20 -1.47 7.10 -0.59
C GLN A 20 -2.82 7.74 -0.21
N ALA A 21 -2.92 8.38 0.96
CA ALA A 21 -4.09 9.14 1.39
C ALA A 21 -4.21 10.49 0.66
N ALA A 22 -3.10 11.06 0.19
CA ALA A 22 -3.09 12.40 -0.42
C ALA A 22 -4.07 12.58 -1.59
N PRO A 23 -4.17 11.65 -2.57
CA PRO A 23 -5.19 11.75 -3.62
C PRO A 23 -6.62 11.68 -3.09
N PHE A 24 -6.88 10.87 -2.06
CA PHE A 24 -8.22 10.75 -1.45
C PHE A 24 -8.57 12.05 -0.71
N ARG A 25 -7.66 12.53 0.14
CA ARG A 25 -7.80 13.80 0.87
C ARG A 25 -8.14 14.96 -0.07
N LYS A 26 -7.38 15.13 -1.16
CA LYS A 26 -7.64 16.18 -2.16
C LYS A 26 -9.03 16.11 -2.76
N LYS A 27 -9.56 14.90 -2.98
CA LYS A 27 -10.92 14.72 -3.53
C LYS A 27 -12.00 15.08 -2.51
N VAL A 28 -11.82 14.71 -1.24
CA VAL A 28 -12.74 15.13 -0.16
C VAL A 28 -12.76 16.65 -0.02
N GLU A 29 -11.57 17.28 0.00
CA GLU A 29 -11.43 18.74 0.10
C GLU A 29 -12.03 19.45 -1.12
N ALA A 30 -11.86 18.91 -2.33
CA ALA A 30 -12.49 19.44 -3.54
C ALA A 30 -14.04 19.37 -3.51
N LEU A 31 -14.60 18.47 -2.72
CA LEU A 31 -16.05 18.35 -2.48
C LEU A 31 -16.51 19.13 -1.24
N GLY A 32 -15.64 19.98 -0.66
CA GLY A 32 -15.97 20.87 0.47
C GLY A 32 -15.86 20.23 1.85
N GLY A 33 -15.41 18.98 1.95
CA GLY A 33 -15.23 18.28 3.22
C GLY A 33 -13.86 18.51 3.85
N THR A 34 -13.74 18.23 5.15
CA THR A 34 -12.48 18.16 5.88
C THR A 34 -11.98 16.72 5.93
N ALA A 35 -10.82 16.43 5.35
CA ALA A 35 -10.23 15.09 5.42
C ALA A 35 -9.14 15.00 6.49
N VAL A 36 -9.37 14.14 7.48
CA VAL A 36 -8.38 13.75 8.49
C VAL A 36 -7.76 12.44 8.04
N SER A 37 -6.43 12.39 7.95
CA SER A 37 -5.72 11.17 7.55
C SER A 37 -5.02 10.57 8.76
N ALA A 38 -5.32 9.31 9.07
CA ALA A 38 -4.59 8.53 10.05
C ALA A 38 -4.05 7.27 9.36
N SER A 39 -2.72 7.16 9.35
CA SER A 39 -2.06 5.95 8.87
C SER A 39 -1.94 4.99 10.03
N LEU A 40 -2.29 3.73 9.79
CA LEU A 40 -2.22 2.67 10.78
C LEU A 40 -0.94 1.83 10.64
N ILE A 41 -0.28 1.98 9.50
CA ILE A 41 1.00 1.34 9.20
C ILE A 41 2.00 2.41 8.77
N ALA A 42 3.25 2.22 9.12
CA ALA A 42 4.36 3.00 8.61
C ALA A 42 5.35 2.06 7.90
N PHE A 43 6.19 2.66 7.07
CA PHE A 43 7.31 1.95 6.47
C PHE A 43 8.59 2.54 7.03
N GLN A 44 9.46 1.66 7.52
CA GLN A 44 10.78 2.01 8.02
C GLN A 44 11.82 1.33 7.12
N GLU A 45 12.91 2.02 6.81
CA GLU A 45 14.06 1.40 6.16
C GLU A 45 14.55 0.21 6.98
N ALA A 46 14.82 -0.90 6.29
CA ALA A 46 15.18 -2.16 6.94
C ALA A 46 16.55 -2.68 6.51
N LEU A 47 17.05 -2.28 5.33
CA LEU A 47 18.35 -2.70 4.87
C LEU A 47 19.42 -1.82 5.53
N PRO A 48 20.33 -2.39 6.35
CA PRO A 48 21.37 -1.61 7.00
C PRO A 48 22.40 -1.06 5.99
N GLY A 49 23.09 0.02 6.37
CA GLY A 49 24.10 0.65 5.51
C GLY A 49 25.31 -0.26 5.25
N GLU A 50 25.66 -1.15 6.18
CA GLU A 50 26.72 -2.15 6.00
C GLU A 50 26.43 -3.16 4.88
N CYS A 51 25.18 -3.27 4.42
CA CYS A 51 24.82 -4.11 3.29
C CYS A 51 25.09 -3.45 1.93
N ALA A 52 25.50 -2.18 1.88
CA ALA A 52 25.67 -1.43 0.64
C ALA A 52 26.72 -2.06 -0.28
N ASP A 53 27.81 -2.60 0.27
CA ASP A 53 28.86 -3.25 -0.51
C ASP A 53 28.36 -4.58 -1.11
N SER A 54 27.70 -5.41 -0.32
CA SER A 54 27.09 -6.66 -0.80
C SER A 54 26.01 -6.42 -1.87
N LEU A 55 25.21 -5.35 -1.71
CA LEU A 55 24.24 -4.96 -2.72
C LEU A 55 24.95 -4.45 -3.98
N ARG A 56 26.01 -3.65 -3.86
CA ARG A 56 26.80 -3.18 -5.01
C ARG A 56 27.37 -4.35 -5.81
N GLU A 57 27.94 -5.34 -5.14
CA GLU A 57 28.45 -6.55 -5.76
C GLU A 57 27.34 -7.29 -6.51
N ASP A 58 26.21 -7.52 -5.86
CA ASP A 58 25.05 -8.15 -6.52
C ASP A 58 24.59 -7.35 -7.74
N LEU A 59 24.44 -6.03 -7.63
CA LEU A 59 24.00 -5.17 -8.74
C LEU A 59 25.01 -5.08 -9.89
N SER A 60 26.28 -5.42 -9.66
CA SER A 60 27.31 -5.48 -10.69
C SER A 60 27.28 -6.78 -11.51
N GLU A 61 26.72 -7.86 -10.95
CA GLU A 61 26.62 -9.18 -11.59
C GLU A 61 25.46 -9.21 -12.61
N PRO A 62 25.62 -9.86 -13.78
CA PRO A 62 24.50 -10.17 -14.67
C PRO A 62 23.45 -11.03 -13.96
N GLY A 63 22.17 -10.81 -14.24
CA GLY A 63 21.09 -11.57 -13.61
C GLY A 63 19.76 -10.84 -13.64
N TRP A 64 18.90 -11.12 -12.67
CA TRP A 64 17.56 -10.54 -12.57
C TRP A 64 17.39 -9.72 -11.31
N LEU A 65 16.64 -8.62 -11.42
CA LEU A 65 16.14 -7.82 -10.32
C LEU A 65 14.61 -7.86 -10.35
N VAL A 66 14.00 -8.33 -9.26
CA VAL A 66 12.57 -8.64 -9.22
C VAL A 66 11.86 -7.72 -8.24
N PHE A 67 10.86 -6.98 -8.72
CA PHE A 67 10.06 -6.07 -7.91
C PHE A 67 8.61 -6.53 -7.82
N THR A 68 8.15 -6.74 -6.59
CA THR A 68 6.78 -7.20 -6.30
C THR A 68 5.85 -6.10 -5.79
N SER A 69 6.35 -4.86 -5.67
CA SER A 69 5.52 -3.73 -5.27
C SER A 69 6.15 -2.38 -5.64
N VAL A 70 5.30 -1.35 -5.74
CA VAL A 70 5.74 0.05 -5.88
C VAL A 70 6.62 0.48 -4.71
N ASN A 71 6.32 0.01 -3.49
CA ASN A 71 7.13 0.34 -2.32
C ASN A 71 8.54 -0.25 -2.44
N GLY A 72 8.67 -1.49 -2.92
CA GLY A 72 9.98 -2.10 -3.20
C GLY A 72 10.82 -1.24 -4.14
N VAL A 73 10.21 -0.71 -5.21
CA VAL A 73 10.89 0.23 -6.12
C VAL A 73 11.32 1.49 -5.38
N GLN A 74 10.42 2.13 -4.64
CA GLN A 74 10.72 3.39 -3.95
C GLN A 74 11.86 3.24 -2.95
N PHE A 75 11.80 2.24 -2.07
CA PHE A 75 12.83 2.01 -1.05
C PHE A 75 14.16 1.57 -1.66
N PHE A 76 14.13 0.76 -2.71
CA PHE A 76 15.36 0.37 -3.40
C PHE A 76 16.08 1.56 -4.00
N PHE A 77 15.41 2.40 -4.79
CA PHE A 77 16.06 3.58 -5.38
C PHE A 77 16.45 4.61 -4.33
N SER A 78 15.67 4.79 -3.26
CA SER A 78 16.09 5.64 -2.13
C SER A 78 17.37 5.13 -1.47
N TYR A 79 17.50 3.82 -1.27
CA TYR A 79 18.73 3.22 -0.74
C TYR A 79 19.91 3.40 -1.70
N LEU A 80 19.70 3.26 -3.01
CA LEU A 80 20.75 3.52 -4.00
C LEU A 80 21.21 4.98 -3.95
N ASP A 81 20.26 5.93 -3.94
CA ASP A 81 20.53 7.36 -3.91
C ASP A 81 21.32 7.74 -2.64
N GLU A 82 20.93 7.20 -1.47
CA GLU A 82 21.57 7.47 -0.18
C GLU A 82 23.01 6.94 -0.10
N HIS A 83 23.26 5.76 -0.67
CA HIS A 83 24.57 5.09 -0.60
C HIS A 83 25.44 5.29 -1.86
N GLY A 84 25.01 6.14 -2.80
CA GLY A 84 25.72 6.40 -4.05
C GLY A 84 25.92 5.14 -4.90
N LEU A 85 24.92 4.27 -4.94
CA LEU A 85 24.91 3.04 -5.71
C LEU A 85 24.25 3.25 -7.07
N GLU A 86 24.71 2.52 -8.08
CA GLU A 86 24.12 2.55 -9.42
C GLU A 86 23.79 1.14 -9.90
N LEU A 87 22.71 1.04 -10.67
CA LEU A 87 22.41 -0.14 -11.49
C LEU A 87 23.43 -0.22 -12.64
N SER A 88 24.61 -0.76 -12.33
CA SER A 88 25.76 -0.81 -13.24
C SER A 88 25.91 -2.16 -13.96
N GLY A 89 25.29 -3.22 -13.44
CA GLY A 89 25.29 -4.55 -14.07
C GLY A 89 24.26 -4.68 -15.19
N ARG A 90 24.44 -5.68 -16.06
CA ARG A 90 23.45 -6.11 -17.07
C ARG A 90 22.29 -6.86 -16.40
N LYS A 91 21.64 -6.24 -15.42
CA LYS A 91 20.46 -6.78 -14.74
C LYS A 91 19.24 -6.63 -15.65
N LYS A 92 18.52 -7.73 -15.87
CA LYS A 92 17.16 -7.72 -16.40
C LYS A 92 16.19 -7.45 -15.25
N ILE A 93 15.11 -6.73 -15.51
CA ILE A 93 14.16 -6.32 -14.47
C ILE A 93 12.82 -7.00 -14.71
N ALA A 94 12.32 -7.68 -13.68
CA ALA A 94 10.97 -8.22 -13.68
C ALA A 94 10.09 -7.46 -12.69
N ALA A 95 8.89 -7.10 -13.12
CA ALA A 95 7.90 -6.42 -12.28
C ALA A 95 6.63 -7.28 -12.18
N VAL A 96 6.02 -7.35 -11.00
CA VAL A 96 4.77 -8.12 -10.81
C VAL A 96 3.57 -7.55 -11.57
N GLY A 97 3.58 -6.26 -11.92
CA GLY A 97 2.44 -5.63 -12.59
C GLY A 97 2.67 -4.17 -12.96
N GLU A 98 1.72 -3.59 -13.69
CA GLU A 98 1.85 -2.30 -14.36
C GLU A 98 2.22 -1.13 -13.44
N LYS A 99 1.67 -1.09 -12.23
CA LYS A 99 1.97 0.00 -11.28
C LYS A 99 3.44 -0.03 -10.86
N THR A 100 3.99 -1.23 -10.66
CA THR A 100 5.40 -1.44 -10.32
C THR A 100 6.29 -1.10 -11.52
N ALA A 101 5.93 -1.57 -12.72
CA ALA A 101 6.65 -1.23 -13.96
C ALA A 101 6.66 0.28 -14.24
N ARG A 102 5.55 0.98 -13.96
CA ARG A 102 5.48 2.45 -14.08
C ARG A 102 6.41 3.15 -13.10
N ALA A 103 6.43 2.72 -11.84
CA ALA A 103 7.33 3.29 -10.84
C ALA A 103 8.81 3.06 -11.20
N LEU A 104 9.16 1.92 -11.79
CA LEU A 104 10.50 1.65 -12.33
C LEU A 104 10.84 2.61 -13.46
N LYS A 105 9.91 2.79 -14.42
CA LYS A 105 10.09 3.69 -15.55
C LYS A 105 10.30 5.14 -15.12
N GLU A 106 9.58 5.61 -14.09
CA GLU A 106 9.75 6.94 -13.50
C GLU A 106 11.15 7.16 -12.90
N ARG A 107 11.83 6.07 -12.50
CA ARG A 107 13.23 6.06 -12.03
C ARG A 107 14.24 5.78 -13.17
N GLY A 108 13.80 5.76 -14.42
CA GLY A 108 14.65 5.50 -15.58
C GLY A 108 14.96 4.02 -15.84
N ALA A 109 14.31 3.09 -15.12
CA ALA A 109 14.51 1.66 -15.28
C ALA A 109 13.39 0.99 -16.10
N GLY A 110 13.77 0.29 -17.17
CA GLY A 110 12.84 -0.52 -17.96
C GLY A 110 12.39 -1.79 -17.24
N THR A 111 11.38 -2.46 -17.77
CA THR A 111 10.97 -3.79 -17.31
C THR A 111 11.09 -4.75 -18.49
N ASP A 112 11.84 -5.84 -18.31
CA ASP A 112 12.10 -6.87 -19.32
C ASP A 112 11.06 -8.00 -19.28
N ALA A 113 10.45 -8.23 -18.11
CA ALA A 113 9.43 -9.26 -17.94
C ALA A 113 8.32 -8.83 -16.97
N MET A 114 7.09 -9.20 -17.29
CA MET A 114 5.91 -9.03 -16.44
C MET A 114 4.98 -10.22 -16.67
N PRO A 115 4.33 -10.76 -15.63
CA PRO A 115 3.39 -11.86 -15.80
C PRO A 115 2.08 -11.38 -16.44
N ASP A 116 1.35 -12.32 -17.06
CA ASP A 116 0.01 -12.07 -17.61
C ASP A 116 -1.01 -11.76 -16.50
N GLU A 117 -0.86 -12.41 -15.34
CA GLU A 117 -1.61 -12.14 -14.12
C GLU A 117 -0.70 -11.51 -13.06
N TYR A 118 -1.16 -10.41 -12.44
CA TYR A 118 -0.34 -9.58 -11.55
C TYR A 118 -0.19 -10.16 -10.12
N VAL A 119 0.23 -11.42 -10.03
CA VAL A 119 0.47 -12.16 -8.78
C VAL A 119 1.88 -12.78 -8.76
N ALA A 120 2.39 -13.08 -7.56
CA ALA A 120 3.78 -13.50 -7.37
C ALA A 120 4.08 -14.88 -7.98
N GLU A 121 3.09 -15.77 -7.92
CA GLU A 121 3.12 -17.12 -8.47
C GLU A 121 3.32 -17.07 -10.01
N CYS A 122 2.53 -16.25 -10.70
CA CYS A 122 2.68 -16.07 -12.15
C CYS A 122 3.99 -15.34 -12.52
N LEU A 123 4.50 -14.47 -11.65
CA LEU A 123 5.82 -13.87 -11.82
C LEU A 123 6.93 -14.91 -11.71
N ALA A 124 6.83 -15.89 -10.80
CA ALA A 124 7.76 -17.01 -10.72
C ALA A 124 7.74 -17.83 -12.03
N ASP A 125 6.57 -18.16 -12.56
CA ASP A 125 6.45 -18.86 -13.86
C ASP A 125 7.02 -18.05 -15.03
N THR A 126 6.88 -16.73 -14.99
CA THR A 126 7.49 -15.84 -15.97
C THR A 126 9.03 -15.89 -15.86
N LEU A 127 9.58 -15.86 -14.64
CA LEU A 127 11.01 -16.03 -14.44
C LEU A 127 11.51 -17.40 -14.94
N LYS A 128 10.77 -18.50 -14.70
CA LYS A 128 11.12 -19.84 -15.23
C LYS A 128 11.25 -19.88 -16.75
N ARG A 129 10.50 -19.02 -17.48
CA ARG A 129 10.52 -18.94 -18.95
C ARG A 129 11.65 -18.07 -19.49
N HIS A 130 12.09 -17.06 -18.73
CA HIS A 130 12.99 -16.02 -19.21
C HIS A 130 14.39 -16.03 -18.59
N ALA A 131 14.51 -16.47 -17.34
CA ALA A 131 15.78 -16.56 -16.64
C ALA A 131 16.47 -17.89 -16.94
N ALA A 132 17.77 -17.85 -17.23
CA ALA A 132 18.55 -19.07 -17.22
C ALA A 132 18.79 -19.51 -15.78
N ALA A 133 18.83 -20.82 -15.50
CA ALA A 133 19.04 -21.35 -14.15
C ALA A 133 20.35 -20.85 -13.48
N ALA A 134 21.36 -20.50 -14.28
CA ALA A 134 22.62 -19.95 -13.79
C ALA A 134 22.60 -18.43 -13.53
N GLU A 135 21.55 -17.71 -13.97
CA GLU A 135 21.41 -16.28 -13.71
C GLU A 135 20.93 -16.07 -12.26
N PRO A 136 21.65 -15.32 -11.41
CA PRO A 136 21.17 -14.99 -10.07
C PRO A 136 19.94 -14.08 -10.13
N ILE A 137 19.02 -14.28 -9.19
CA ILE A 137 17.76 -13.53 -9.10
C ILE A 137 17.73 -12.80 -7.75
N SER A 138 17.71 -11.48 -7.81
CA SER A 138 17.66 -10.60 -6.64
C SER A 138 16.24 -10.07 -6.46
N VAL A 139 15.57 -10.48 -5.39
CA VAL A 139 14.19 -10.10 -5.07
C VAL A 139 14.19 -8.92 -4.13
N ILE A 140 13.64 -7.79 -4.58
CA ILE A 140 13.48 -6.57 -3.80
C ILE A 140 12.11 -6.57 -3.14
N LYS A 141 12.08 -6.60 -1.81
CA LYS A 141 10.85 -6.81 -1.03
C LYS A 141 10.82 -6.07 0.30
N GLY A 142 9.64 -6.06 0.92
CA GLY A 142 9.48 -5.71 2.32
C GLY A 142 9.37 -6.97 3.19
N ASN A 143 9.41 -6.80 4.51
CA ASN A 143 9.37 -7.92 5.47
C ASN A 143 8.10 -8.78 5.41
N LEU A 144 6.96 -8.22 5.00
CA LEU A 144 5.68 -8.95 4.91
C LEU A 144 5.45 -9.59 3.54
N SER A 145 6.35 -9.39 2.57
CA SER A 145 6.22 -9.99 1.25
C SER A 145 6.45 -11.50 1.34
N ARG A 146 5.51 -12.30 0.83
CA ARG A 146 5.60 -13.77 0.80
C ARG A 146 6.85 -14.23 0.04
N ASP A 147 7.41 -15.37 0.43
CA ASP A 147 8.62 -15.96 -0.16
C ASP A 147 8.33 -16.79 -1.42
N VAL A 148 7.25 -16.47 -2.16
CA VAL A 148 6.76 -17.29 -3.30
C VAL A 148 7.83 -17.50 -4.35
N ILE A 149 8.52 -16.43 -4.80
CA ILE A 149 9.57 -16.52 -5.82
C ILE A 149 10.69 -17.47 -5.38
N LYS A 150 11.12 -17.34 -4.13
CA LYS A 150 12.18 -18.18 -3.55
C LYS A 150 11.73 -19.63 -3.45
N ALA A 151 10.56 -19.88 -2.86
CA ALA A 151 10.00 -21.20 -2.65
C ALA A 151 9.77 -21.96 -3.96
N GLU A 152 9.44 -21.27 -5.06
CA GLU A 152 9.20 -21.90 -6.35
C GLU A 152 10.46 -22.12 -7.19
N LEU A 153 11.47 -21.24 -7.07
CA LEU A 153 12.64 -21.26 -7.95
C LEU A 153 13.87 -21.92 -7.31
N GLU A 154 14.11 -21.79 -6.00
CA GLU A 154 15.25 -22.45 -5.36
C GLU A 154 15.27 -23.98 -5.56
N PRO A 155 14.14 -24.72 -5.45
CA PRO A 155 14.12 -26.16 -5.71
C PRO A 155 14.50 -26.54 -7.15
N LEU A 156 14.43 -25.59 -8.09
CA LEU A 156 14.79 -25.77 -9.49
C LEU A 156 16.26 -25.39 -9.77
N GLY A 157 17.03 -25.02 -8.74
CA GLY A 157 18.46 -24.71 -8.82
C GLY A 157 18.79 -23.25 -9.09
N TYR A 158 17.80 -22.34 -9.09
CA TYR A 158 18.07 -20.90 -9.20
C TYR A 158 18.71 -20.37 -7.92
N GLN A 159 19.67 -19.46 -8.08
CA GLN A 159 20.24 -18.72 -6.96
C GLN A 159 19.40 -17.48 -6.65
N ILE A 160 18.69 -17.49 -5.51
CA ILE A 160 17.82 -16.40 -5.10
C ILE A 160 18.48 -15.60 -3.98
N ARG A 161 18.61 -14.28 -4.15
CA ARG A 161 19.00 -13.33 -3.10
C ARG A 161 17.81 -12.47 -2.76
N GLU A 162 17.51 -12.31 -1.47
CA GLU A 162 16.39 -11.47 -1.02
C GLU A 162 16.92 -10.24 -0.32
N TRP A 163 16.50 -9.07 -0.78
CA TRP A 163 16.81 -7.79 -0.16
C TRP A 163 15.53 -7.25 0.49
N VAL A 164 15.52 -7.24 1.83
CA VAL A 164 14.43 -6.65 2.61
C VAL A 164 14.74 -5.18 2.85
N LEU A 165 14.16 -4.31 2.03
CA LEU A 165 14.49 -2.88 2.03
C LEU A 165 13.68 -2.08 3.05
N TYR A 166 12.51 -2.60 3.43
CA TYR A 166 11.64 -1.91 4.38
C TYR A 166 10.84 -2.87 5.26
N ASN A 167 10.58 -2.41 6.47
CA ASN A 167 9.66 -3.02 7.41
C ASN A 167 8.33 -2.29 7.37
N THR A 168 7.25 -3.05 7.22
CA THR A 168 5.91 -2.57 7.53
C THR A 168 5.72 -2.70 9.05
N ILE A 169 5.62 -1.57 9.73
CA ILE A 169 5.44 -1.47 11.17
C ILE A 169 4.09 -0.81 11.50
N GLN A 170 3.63 -0.95 12.73
CA GLN A 170 2.50 -0.17 13.22
C GLN A 170 2.92 1.30 13.38
N ASP A 171 2.08 2.22 12.90
CA ASP A 171 2.32 3.67 13.04
C ASP A 171 1.72 4.16 14.36
N GLU A 172 2.42 3.97 15.48
CA GLU A 172 1.94 4.38 16.82
C GLU A 172 1.58 5.87 16.86
N LYS A 173 2.36 6.72 16.17
CA LYS A 173 2.05 8.15 16.06
C LYS A 173 0.75 8.38 15.30
N GLY A 174 0.55 7.69 14.18
CA GLY A 174 -0.70 7.73 13.43
C GLY A 174 -1.90 7.20 14.23
N MET A 175 -1.67 6.19 15.07
CA MET A 175 -2.67 5.64 16.00
C MET A 175 -3.01 6.63 17.13
N ASP A 176 -2.03 7.36 17.66
CA ASP A 176 -2.27 8.45 18.62
C ASP A 176 -2.99 9.65 17.99
N GLU A 177 -2.58 10.04 16.79
CA GLU A 177 -3.28 11.07 15.99
C GLU A 177 -4.74 10.67 15.77
N LEU A 178 -5.00 9.39 15.49
CA LEU A 178 -6.34 8.85 15.36
C LEU A 178 -7.14 8.90 16.67
N ARG A 179 -6.56 8.45 17.79
CA ARG A 179 -7.21 8.49 19.11
C ARG A 179 -7.54 9.93 19.53
N GLN A 180 -6.63 10.88 19.27
CA GLN A 180 -6.86 12.29 19.53
C GLN A 180 -7.93 12.89 18.62
N ALA A 181 -7.94 12.54 17.34
CA ALA A 181 -8.96 13.03 16.42
C ALA A 181 -10.33 12.44 16.75
N ALA A 182 -10.41 11.14 17.09
CA ALA A 182 -11.64 10.50 17.53
C ALA A 182 -12.21 11.06 18.85
N SER A 183 -11.36 11.62 19.71
CA SER A 183 -11.81 12.24 20.97
C SER A 183 -12.16 13.73 20.86
N ARG A 184 -11.66 14.43 19.83
CA ARG A 184 -11.81 15.90 19.68
C ARG A 184 -12.69 16.31 18.51
N SER A 185 -12.90 15.42 17.54
CA SER A 185 -13.60 15.72 16.29
C SER A 185 -14.77 14.77 16.11
N HIS A 186 -15.91 15.31 15.72
CA HIS A 186 -17.00 14.52 15.18
C HIS A 186 -16.64 14.12 13.75
N PHE A 187 -16.65 12.82 13.46
CA PHE A 187 -16.51 12.31 12.10
C PHE A 187 -17.89 11.99 11.55
N ASP A 188 -18.21 12.51 10.37
CA ASP A 188 -19.41 12.10 9.65
C ASP A 188 -19.18 10.76 8.95
N PHE A 189 -17.96 10.54 8.45
CA PHE A 189 -17.59 9.35 7.70
C PHE A 189 -16.23 8.80 8.12
N ILE A 190 -16.13 7.47 8.17
CA ILE A 190 -14.87 6.74 8.36
C ILE A 190 -14.69 5.77 7.21
N THR A 191 -13.57 5.88 6.50
CA THR A 191 -13.35 5.14 5.27
C THR A 191 -12.30 4.04 5.46
N PHE A 192 -12.55 2.83 4.95
CA PHE A 192 -11.63 1.70 4.99
C PHE A 192 -11.35 1.17 3.58
N THR A 193 -10.07 1.18 3.19
CA THR A 193 -9.63 0.77 1.85
C THR A 193 -9.04 -0.64 1.77
N SER A 194 -8.99 -1.37 2.90
CA SER A 194 -8.56 -2.77 2.96
C SER A 194 -9.01 -3.41 4.27
N SER A 195 -9.17 -4.74 4.26
CA SER A 195 -9.45 -5.54 5.47
C SER A 195 -8.34 -5.36 6.52
N SER A 196 -7.08 -5.25 6.11
CA SER A 196 -5.97 -4.97 7.03
C SER A 196 -6.14 -3.65 7.77
N ALA A 197 -6.61 -2.58 7.12
CA ALA A 197 -6.86 -1.31 7.77
C ALA A 197 -7.97 -1.42 8.83
N VAL A 198 -8.98 -2.25 8.59
CA VAL A 198 -10.04 -2.54 9.58
C VAL A 198 -9.44 -3.18 10.81
N HIS A 199 -8.73 -4.30 10.67
CA HIS A 199 -8.15 -5.00 11.82
C HIS A 199 -7.18 -4.10 12.59
N THR A 200 -6.29 -3.38 11.89
CA THR A 200 -5.36 -2.46 12.56
C THR A 200 -6.10 -1.33 13.27
N PHE A 201 -7.19 -0.81 12.71
CA PHE A 201 -7.99 0.23 13.37
C PHE A 201 -8.61 -0.30 14.66
N MET A 202 -9.22 -1.50 14.63
CA MET A 202 -9.85 -2.10 15.80
C MET A 202 -8.84 -2.36 16.92
N HIS A 203 -7.64 -2.82 16.58
CA HIS A 203 -6.56 -3.01 17.57
C HIS A 203 -6.00 -1.67 18.07
N ALA A 204 -5.85 -0.69 17.19
CA ALA A 204 -5.25 0.60 17.52
C ALA A 204 -6.13 1.44 18.44
N VAL A 205 -7.43 1.49 18.18
CA VAL A 205 -8.38 2.32 18.94
C VAL A 205 -8.93 1.53 20.13
N GLY A 206 -8.12 0.69 20.79
CA GLY A 206 -8.54 -0.07 21.99
C GLY A 206 -9.86 -0.82 21.78
N ASP A 207 -10.93 -0.37 22.45
CA ASP A 207 -12.31 -0.77 22.12
C ASP A 207 -12.79 -0.02 20.86
N GLY A 208 -12.14 -0.30 19.71
CA GLY A 208 -12.37 0.44 18.46
C GLY A 208 -13.83 0.38 17.99
N LYS A 209 -14.53 -0.69 18.35
CA LYS A 209 -15.98 -0.82 18.19
C LYS A 209 -16.72 0.26 18.96
N LYS A 210 -16.50 0.41 20.27
CA LYS A 210 -17.12 1.48 21.05
C LYS A 210 -16.76 2.87 20.52
N ALA A 211 -15.52 3.07 20.06
CA ALA A 211 -15.14 4.35 19.46
C ALA A 211 -15.95 4.67 18.19
N LEU A 212 -16.17 3.67 17.33
CA LEU A 212 -17.00 3.81 16.14
C LEU A 212 -18.48 4.02 16.50
N GLU A 213 -19.04 3.21 17.39
CA GLU A 213 -20.43 3.33 17.86
C GLU A 213 -20.70 4.69 18.52
N ASN A 214 -19.78 5.17 19.36
CA ASN A 214 -19.91 6.47 20.02
C ASN A 214 -19.67 7.66 19.09
N SER A 215 -18.98 7.47 17.96
CA SER A 215 -18.71 8.57 17.02
C SER A 215 -19.95 9.03 16.26
N GLY A 216 -20.93 8.12 16.07
CA GLY A 216 -22.07 8.34 15.17
C GLY A 216 -21.68 8.38 13.68
N ALA A 217 -20.41 8.11 13.34
CA ALA A 217 -19.91 8.18 11.99
C ALA A 217 -20.41 7.01 11.13
N SER A 218 -20.69 7.28 9.86
CA SER A 218 -20.99 6.23 8.88
C SER A 218 -19.69 5.59 8.37
N CYS A 219 -19.58 4.26 8.48
CA CYS A 219 -18.45 3.53 7.94
C CYS A 219 -18.64 3.28 6.44
N ILE A 220 -17.62 3.57 5.63
CA ILE A 220 -17.58 3.31 4.19
C ILE A 220 -16.43 2.35 3.92
N SER A 221 -16.71 1.19 3.32
CA SER A 221 -15.68 0.25 2.91
C SER A 221 -15.53 0.24 1.40
N ILE A 222 -14.31 0.05 0.90
CA ILE A 222 -14.04 0.10 -0.55
C ILE A 222 -14.68 -1.06 -1.33
N GLY A 223 -14.98 -2.17 -0.66
CA GLY A 223 -15.48 -3.38 -1.29
C GLY A 223 -15.80 -4.52 -0.31
N PRO A 224 -16.37 -5.63 -0.81
CA PRO A 224 -16.99 -6.68 0.03
C PRO A 224 -16.05 -7.37 1.01
N LEU A 225 -14.77 -7.55 0.65
CA LEU A 225 -13.79 -8.15 1.56
C LEU A 225 -13.48 -7.24 2.77
N THR A 226 -13.55 -5.93 2.57
CA THR A 226 -13.32 -4.96 3.64
C THR A 226 -14.57 -4.82 4.51
N GLU A 227 -15.76 -4.85 3.90
CA GLU A 227 -17.05 -4.95 4.61
C GLU A 227 -17.10 -6.19 5.50
N LYS A 228 -16.74 -7.36 4.97
CA LYS A 228 -16.69 -8.61 5.74
C LYS A 228 -15.82 -8.47 6.99
N ALA A 229 -14.65 -7.84 6.86
CA ALA A 229 -13.76 -7.59 8.00
C ALA A 229 -14.40 -6.67 9.06
N LEU A 230 -15.21 -5.67 8.66
CA LEU A 230 -15.96 -4.82 9.61
C LEU A 230 -17.06 -5.61 10.32
N LEU A 231 -17.76 -6.48 9.59
CA LEU A 231 -18.82 -7.34 10.13
C LEU A 231 -18.29 -8.34 11.17
N GLU A 232 -17.04 -8.79 11.06
CA GLU A 232 -16.39 -9.64 12.09
C GLU A 232 -16.33 -8.94 13.47
N TYR A 233 -16.30 -7.60 13.49
CA TYR A 233 -16.38 -6.80 14.72
C TYR A 233 -17.81 -6.30 15.02
N GLY A 234 -18.80 -6.73 14.24
CA GLY A 234 -20.21 -6.33 14.37
C GLY A 234 -20.51 -4.91 13.85
N ILE A 235 -19.69 -4.39 12.94
CA ILE A 235 -19.82 -3.04 12.40
C ILE A 235 -20.32 -3.10 10.96
N SER A 236 -21.43 -2.40 10.69
CA SER A 236 -21.97 -2.28 9.33
C SER A 236 -21.26 -1.16 8.58
N SER A 237 -21.13 -1.30 7.26
CA SER A 237 -20.54 -0.28 6.39
C SER A 237 -21.32 -0.15 5.09
N HIS A 238 -21.21 0.99 4.43
CA HIS A 238 -21.68 1.16 3.06
C HIS A 238 -20.58 0.76 2.08
N VAL A 239 -20.96 -0.01 1.06
CA VAL A 239 -20.08 -0.46 -0.02
C VAL A 239 -20.51 0.23 -1.31
N PRO A 240 -19.59 0.85 -2.08
CA PRO A 240 -19.93 1.42 -3.38
C PRO A 240 -20.12 0.33 -4.44
N ASP A 241 -20.96 0.59 -5.44
CA ASP A 241 -21.14 -0.32 -6.59
C ASP A 241 -19.85 -0.48 -7.40
N THR A 242 -19.00 0.56 -7.42
CA THR A 242 -17.68 0.54 -8.05
C THR A 242 -16.60 0.63 -6.97
N TYR A 243 -15.81 -0.43 -6.81
CA TYR A 243 -14.83 -0.60 -5.72
C TYR A 243 -13.57 0.29 -5.86
N THR A 244 -13.80 1.60 -5.82
CA THR A 244 -12.83 2.66 -6.06
C THR A 244 -13.02 3.78 -5.06
N ILE A 245 -12.04 4.69 -4.97
CA ILE A 245 -12.15 5.88 -4.11
C ILE A 245 -13.28 6.78 -4.58
N GLU A 246 -13.45 6.91 -5.88
CA GLU A 246 -14.54 7.63 -6.54
C GLU A 246 -15.89 7.07 -6.09
N GLY A 247 -16.09 5.76 -6.17
CA GLY A 247 -17.31 5.12 -5.70
C GLY A 247 -17.58 5.39 -4.21
N MET A 248 -16.54 5.33 -3.36
CA MET A 248 -16.69 5.66 -1.93
C MET A 248 -17.13 7.13 -1.72
N LEU A 249 -16.60 8.06 -2.52
CA LEU A 249 -17.00 9.47 -2.47
C LEU A 249 -18.45 9.65 -2.91
N ASP A 250 -18.89 8.96 -3.97
CA ASP A 250 -20.27 9.03 -4.46
C ASP A 250 -21.27 8.57 -3.40
N VAL A 251 -20.94 7.52 -2.65
CA VAL A 251 -21.74 7.06 -1.49
C VAL A 251 -21.82 8.16 -0.43
N MET A 252 -20.69 8.73 -0.01
CA MET A 252 -20.67 9.78 1.02
C MET A 252 -21.43 11.05 0.60
N CYS A 253 -21.30 11.46 -0.67
CA CYS A 253 -22.04 12.59 -1.25
C CYS A 253 -23.55 12.32 -1.25
N SER A 254 -23.95 11.11 -1.64
CA SER A 254 -25.36 10.70 -1.68
C SER A 254 -25.98 10.65 -0.28
N MET A 255 -25.20 10.27 0.74
CA MET A 255 -25.64 10.28 2.13
C MET A 255 -25.75 11.73 2.66
N SER A 256 -24.78 12.57 2.36
CA SER A 256 -24.74 13.97 2.82
C SER A 256 -25.84 14.84 2.18
N GLY A 257 -26.30 14.48 0.98
CA GLY A 257 -27.39 15.17 0.29
C GLY A 257 -28.79 14.79 0.77
N LYS A 258 -28.95 13.73 1.57
CA LYS A 258 -30.26 13.30 2.12
C LYS A 258 -30.66 14.05 3.39
N ASP A 259 -29.73 14.75 4.03
CA ASP A 259 -29.96 15.55 5.24
C ASP A 259 -30.30 17.03 4.92
N ARG A 260 -30.55 17.38 3.65
CA ARG A 260 -30.94 18.72 3.18
C ARG A 260 -32.43 18.81 2.89
#